data_AF-A0A8D8EXA7-F1
#
_entry.id   AF-A0A8D8EXA7-F1
#
_cell.length_a   1.000
_cell.length_b   1.000
_cell.length_c   1.000
_cell.angle_alpha   90.00
_cell.angle_beta   90.00
_cell.angle_gamma   90.00
#
_symmetry.space_group_name_H-M   'P 1'
#
loop_
_entity.id
_entity.type
_entity.pdbx_description
1 polymer ?
#
loop_
_entity_poly.entity_id
_entity_poly.type
_entity_poly.pdbx_seq_one_letter_code
_entity_poly.pdbx_strand_id
1 'polypeptide(L)'
;MDDPHPCGEDGFQCERIAYNMVCRYYWEGPNFGITNFDNFGLSMLTVFQCVTLEGWTDMLYYIQDAMGSTWQWVYFISMVILGAFFVMNLILGVLSGEFSKERTKAKNRGDFQKLREKQQIEEDLRGYLDWITQAEDIDPENEAKIIQEGKTMIMNEIDSSDNLGEDGEVQQEMWFTRKRKSMDRVNRRLRRACRKAVKSQAFYWLIIVLVFLNTGVLATEHYQQPPWLDDFQVSK
;
A
#
# COMPACT_ATOMS: atom_id res chain seq x y z
N MET A 1 -3.13 -17.72 51.69
CA MET A 1 -3.53 -17.91 50.29
C MET A 1 -2.78 -16.87 49.52
N ASP A 2 -2.06 -17.25 48.48
CA ASP A 2 -1.20 -16.30 47.75
C ASP A 2 -2.04 -15.30 46.94
N ASP A 3 -3.25 -15.70 46.52
CA ASP A 3 -4.24 -14.85 45.86
C ASP A 3 -5.59 -14.86 46.61
N PRO A 4 -5.83 -13.91 47.54
CA PRO A 4 -7.14 -13.75 48.18
C PRO A 4 -8.17 -13.22 47.19
N HIS A 5 -9.42 -13.68 47.32
CA HIS A 5 -10.56 -13.21 46.53
C HIS A 5 -11.76 -12.91 47.45
N PRO A 6 -12.75 -12.12 46.99
CA PRO A 6 -13.94 -11.82 47.80
C PRO A 6 -14.73 -13.09 48.13
N CYS A 7 -15.39 -13.08 49.28
CA CYS A 7 -16.27 -14.15 49.73
C CYS A 7 -17.42 -13.55 50.53
N GLY A 8 -18.56 -14.23 50.58
CA GLY A 8 -19.74 -13.75 51.30
C GLY A 8 -20.78 -14.85 51.47
N GLU A 9 -21.75 -14.64 52.37
CA GLU A 9 -22.81 -15.63 52.66
C GLU A 9 -23.62 -15.97 51.42
N ASP A 10 -23.99 -14.97 50.61
CA ASP A 10 -24.69 -15.15 49.33
C ASP A 10 -23.73 -15.24 48.12
N GLY A 11 -22.42 -15.10 48.37
CA GLY A 11 -21.36 -15.07 47.37
C GLY A 11 -20.54 -16.36 47.32
N PHE A 12 -19.25 -16.21 47.08
CA PHE A 12 -18.33 -17.34 46.99
C PHE A 12 -18.11 -17.99 48.36
N GLN A 13 -18.34 -19.30 48.42
CA GLN A 13 -18.11 -20.11 49.61
C GLN A 13 -16.68 -20.66 49.62
N CYS A 14 -15.85 -20.21 50.56
CA CYS A 14 -14.44 -20.63 50.69
C CYS A 14 -14.26 -22.15 50.85
N GLU A 15 -15.26 -22.84 51.41
CA GLU A 15 -15.30 -24.29 51.57
C GLU A 15 -15.19 -25.05 50.24
N ARG A 16 -15.55 -24.41 49.11
CA ARG A 16 -15.41 -25.00 47.76
C ARG A 16 -13.96 -25.20 47.33
N ILE A 17 -13.02 -24.45 47.92
CA ILE A 17 -11.59 -24.56 47.62
C ILE A 17 -10.93 -25.57 48.57
N ALA A 18 -11.16 -25.42 49.87
CA ALA A 18 -10.72 -26.37 50.88
C ALA A 18 -11.62 -26.28 52.12
N TYR A 19 -11.85 -27.43 52.77
CA TYR A 19 -12.74 -27.56 53.94
C TYR A 19 -12.31 -26.73 55.17
N ASN A 20 -11.06 -26.26 55.21
CA ASN A 20 -10.50 -25.46 56.30
C ASN A 20 -10.40 -23.96 55.98
N MET A 21 -10.85 -23.54 54.79
CA MET A 21 -10.84 -22.13 54.39
C MET A 21 -12.12 -21.45 54.88
N VAL A 22 -11.96 -20.32 55.56
CA VAL A 22 -13.07 -19.56 56.14
C VAL A 22 -12.98 -18.11 55.68
N CYS A 23 -14.12 -17.53 55.31
CA CYS A 23 -14.20 -16.13 54.93
C CYS A 23 -13.89 -15.21 56.13
N ARG A 24 -13.05 -14.18 55.94
CA ARG A 24 -12.67 -13.21 56.98
C ARG A 24 -12.75 -11.78 56.45
N TYR A 25 -13.09 -10.84 57.32
CA TYR A 25 -13.35 -9.44 56.98
C TYR A 25 -12.11 -8.52 56.90
N TYR A 26 -10.89 -9.03 57.14
CA TYR A 26 -9.67 -8.21 57.25
C TYR A 26 -8.84 -8.14 55.97
N TRP A 27 -9.48 -8.18 54.80
CA TRP A 27 -8.79 -8.05 53.52
C TRP A 27 -9.00 -6.64 52.95
N GLU A 28 -7.90 -6.00 52.51
CA GLU A 28 -7.92 -4.66 51.90
C GLU A 28 -8.75 -4.61 50.62
N GLY A 29 -8.98 -5.76 49.98
CA GLY A 29 -9.76 -5.90 48.76
C GLY A 29 -8.89 -6.12 47.51
N PRO A 30 -9.52 -6.27 46.33
CA PRO A 30 -8.82 -6.53 45.08
C PRO A 30 -7.82 -5.40 44.74
N ASN A 31 -6.74 -5.77 44.05
CA ASN A 31 -5.69 -4.83 43.62
C ASN A 31 -5.14 -3.96 44.77
N PHE A 32 -4.78 -4.58 45.90
CA PHE A 32 -4.25 -3.88 47.09
C PHE A 32 -5.20 -2.80 47.62
N GLY A 33 -6.51 -3.06 47.58
CA GLY A 33 -7.53 -2.12 48.04
C GLY A 33 -7.72 -0.88 47.16
N ILE A 34 -7.27 -0.89 45.91
CA ILE A 34 -7.46 0.23 44.97
C ILE A 34 -8.85 0.17 44.33
N THR A 35 -9.28 -1.03 43.93
CA THR A 35 -10.49 -1.21 43.14
C THR A 35 -11.65 -1.65 44.03
N ASN A 36 -12.33 -0.67 44.61
CA ASN A 36 -13.48 -0.84 45.50
C ASN A 36 -14.47 0.34 45.36
N PHE A 37 -15.58 0.24 46.09
CA PHE A 37 -16.64 1.25 46.12
C PHE A 37 -16.81 1.91 47.50
N ASP A 38 -15.79 1.89 48.36
CA ASP A 38 -15.88 2.33 49.76
C ASP A 38 -15.97 3.85 49.90
N ASN A 39 -15.41 4.58 48.93
CA ASN A 39 -15.47 6.04 48.88
C ASN A 39 -15.65 6.54 47.43
N PHE A 40 -16.04 7.82 47.31
CA PHE A 40 -16.37 8.43 46.02
C PHE A 40 -15.19 8.42 45.03
N GLY A 41 -13.96 8.68 45.50
CA GLY A 41 -12.78 8.73 44.64
C GLY A 41 -12.40 7.38 44.05
N LEU A 42 -12.34 6.33 44.89
CA LEU A 42 -12.06 4.97 44.44
C LEU A 42 -13.20 4.38 43.60
N SER A 43 -14.45 4.74 43.92
CA SER A 43 -15.61 4.40 43.08
C SER A 43 -15.47 5.00 41.68
N MET A 44 -15.08 6.28 41.59
CA MET A 44 -14.88 6.94 40.30
C MET A 44 -13.74 6.31 39.51
N LEU A 45 -12.62 5.95 40.17
CA LEU A 45 -11.50 5.27 39.53
C LEU A 45 -11.91 3.88 39.00
N THR A 46 -12.64 3.11 39.81
CA THR A 46 -13.13 1.76 39.44
C THR A 46 -14.11 1.83 38.27
N VAL A 47 -15.03 2.82 38.28
CA VAL A 47 -15.94 3.06 37.15
C VAL A 47 -15.19 3.50 35.91
N PHE A 48 -14.18 4.37 36.04
CA PHE A 48 -13.34 4.79 34.92
C PHE A 48 -12.63 3.58 34.29
N GLN A 49 -12.01 2.72 35.09
CA GLN A 49 -11.40 1.47 34.65
C GLN A 49 -12.42 0.55 33.94
N CYS A 50 -13.64 0.43 34.47
CA CYS A 50 -14.68 -0.37 33.81
C CYS A 50 -15.10 0.21 32.46
N VAL A 51 -15.18 1.53 32.34
CA VAL A 51 -15.55 2.25 31.10
C VAL A 51 -14.46 2.14 30.03
N THR A 52 -13.18 1.99 30.39
CA THR A 52 -12.10 1.72 29.43
C THR A 52 -12.09 0.27 28.91
N LEU A 53 -13.02 -0.57 29.37
CA LEU A 53 -13.13 -2.00 29.03
C LEU A 53 -11.93 -2.84 29.49
N GLU A 54 -11.14 -2.36 30.45
CA GLU A 54 -10.01 -3.08 31.02
C GLU A 54 -10.36 -3.62 32.41
N GLY A 55 -10.30 -4.94 32.62
CA GLY A 55 -10.56 -5.55 33.93
C GLY A 55 -12.00 -5.39 34.45
N TRP A 56 -12.95 -4.96 33.61
CA TRP A 56 -14.36 -4.76 34.01
C TRP A 56 -15.07 -6.08 34.35
N THR A 57 -14.68 -7.19 33.69
CA THR A 57 -15.19 -8.52 34.00
C THR A 57 -14.67 -9.03 35.33
N ASP A 58 -13.40 -8.74 35.66
CA ASP A 58 -12.82 -9.08 36.96
C ASP A 58 -13.57 -8.34 38.08
N MET A 59 -13.89 -7.05 37.88
CA MET A 59 -14.73 -6.31 38.84
C MET A 59 -16.13 -6.90 39.00
N LEU A 60 -16.77 -7.31 37.90
CA LEU A 60 -18.05 -8.01 37.96
C LEU A 60 -17.92 -9.29 38.79
N TYR A 61 -16.90 -10.11 38.54
CA TYR A 61 -16.69 -11.36 39.27
C TYR A 61 -16.39 -11.11 40.75
N TYR A 62 -15.57 -10.12 41.09
CA TYR A 62 -15.31 -9.76 42.49
C TYR A 62 -16.58 -9.36 43.24
N ILE A 63 -17.46 -8.60 42.60
CA ILE A 63 -18.75 -8.22 43.19
C ILE A 63 -19.70 -9.42 43.29
N GLN A 64 -19.67 -10.34 42.33
CA GLN A 64 -20.44 -11.57 42.38
C GLN A 64 -19.97 -12.52 43.48
N ASP A 65 -18.66 -12.65 43.66
CA ASP A 65 -18.07 -13.45 44.72
C ASP A 65 -18.30 -12.84 46.11
N ALA A 66 -18.51 -11.52 46.21
CA ALA A 66 -18.86 -10.85 47.46
C ALA A 66 -20.36 -10.95 47.81
N MET A 67 -21.25 -10.77 46.82
CA MET A 67 -22.70 -10.54 47.06
C MET A 67 -23.66 -11.49 46.31
N GLY A 68 -23.14 -12.47 45.57
CA GLY A 68 -23.92 -13.39 44.73
C GLY A 68 -24.08 -12.92 43.27
N SER A 69 -24.70 -13.75 42.43
CA SER A 69 -24.71 -13.55 40.96
C SER A 69 -26.06 -13.08 40.36
N THR A 70 -27.03 -12.70 41.18
CA THR A 70 -28.44 -12.55 40.75
C THR A 70 -28.71 -11.30 39.90
N TRP A 71 -28.22 -10.12 40.29
CA TRP A 71 -28.60 -8.83 39.68
C TRP A 71 -27.41 -7.93 39.30
N GLN A 72 -26.21 -8.25 39.78
CA GLN A 72 -25.01 -7.44 39.69
C GLN A 72 -24.55 -7.25 38.24
N TRP A 73 -24.74 -8.27 37.40
CA TRP A 73 -24.45 -8.22 35.96
C TRP A 73 -25.23 -7.10 35.25
N VAL A 74 -26.44 -6.74 35.71
CA VAL A 74 -27.24 -5.68 35.08
C VAL A 74 -26.53 -4.33 35.20
N TYR A 75 -25.94 -4.03 36.35
CA TYR A 75 -25.19 -2.80 36.58
C TYR A 75 -23.96 -2.72 35.66
N PHE A 76 -23.13 -3.77 35.64
CA PHE A 76 -21.89 -3.75 34.84
C PHE A 76 -22.16 -3.80 33.34
N ILE A 77 -23.12 -4.60 32.87
CA ILE A 77 -23.47 -4.67 31.45
C ILE A 77 -24.09 -3.35 30.97
N SER A 78 -24.99 -2.74 31.75
CA SER A 78 -25.54 -1.43 31.37
C SER A 78 -24.48 -0.33 31.38
N MET A 79 -23.54 -0.34 32.33
CA MET A 79 -22.40 0.58 32.35
C MET A 79 -21.49 0.41 31.13
N VAL A 80 -21.21 -0.82 30.70
CA VAL A 80 -20.39 -1.08 29.50
C VAL A 80 -21.13 -0.62 28.24
N ILE A 81 -22.41 -0.98 28.09
CA ILE A 81 -23.20 -0.62 26.91
C ILE A 81 -23.43 0.90 26.82
N LEU A 82 -23.80 1.55 27.93
CA LEU A 82 -24.14 2.97 27.92
C LEU A 82 -22.93 3.87 28.13
N GLY A 83 -21.98 3.47 28.97
CA GLY A 83 -20.79 4.26 29.29
C GLY A 83 -19.69 4.09 28.25
N ALA A 84 -19.18 2.87 28.08
CA ALA A 84 -18.03 2.62 27.21
C ALA A 84 -18.32 2.90 25.73
N PHE A 85 -19.44 2.39 25.19
CA PHE A 85 -19.78 2.68 23.79
C PHE A 85 -20.08 4.15 23.54
N PHE A 86 -20.72 4.85 24.48
CA PHE A 86 -20.96 6.28 24.34
C PHE A 86 -19.66 7.07 24.31
N VAL A 87 -18.75 6.81 25.25
CA VAL A 87 -17.44 7.49 25.32
C VAL A 87 -16.60 7.20 24.09
N MET A 88 -16.52 5.93 23.66
CA MET A 88 -15.79 5.54 22.46
C MET A 88 -16.35 6.20 21.20
N ASN A 89 -17.67 6.20 21.02
CA ASN A 89 -18.32 6.85 19.88
C ASN A 89 -18.12 8.36 19.89
N LEU A 90 -18.14 9.00 21.07
CA LEU A 90 -17.86 10.43 21.19
C LEU A 90 -16.42 10.75 20.80
N ILE A 91 -15.45 10.00 21.31
CA ILE A 91 -14.03 10.19 20.98
C ILE A 91 -13.79 10.01 19.47
N LEU A 92 -14.31 8.92 18.89
CA LEU A 92 -14.22 8.68 17.45
C LEU A 92 -14.90 9.78 16.64
N GLY A 93 -16.07 10.27 17.07
CA GLY A 93 -16.78 11.36 16.43
C GLY A 93 -15.98 12.66 16.41
N VAL A 94 -15.41 13.05 17.55
CA VAL A 94 -14.60 14.27 17.68
C VAL A 94 -13.30 14.16 16.88
N LEU A 95 -12.56 13.05 17.03
CA LEU A 95 -11.32 12.83 16.28
C LEU A 95 -11.57 12.79 14.78
N SER A 96 -12.63 12.11 14.33
CA SER A 96 -13.03 12.08 12.92
C SER A 96 -13.38 13.48 12.40
N GLY A 97 -14.08 14.28 13.20
CA GLY A 97 -14.42 15.67 12.87
C GLY A 97 -13.18 16.54 12.69
N GLU A 98 -12.26 16.52 13.66
CA GLU A 98 -11.03 17.30 13.62
C GLU A 98 -10.09 16.84 12.50
N PHE A 99 -9.89 15.54 12.32
CA PHE A 99 -9.08 15.02 11.20
C PHE A 99 -9.70 15.33 9.84
N SER A 100 -11.03 15.30 9.71
CA SER A 100 -11.70 15.69 8.47
C SER A 100 -11.48 17.16 8.16
N LYS A 101 -11.56 18.03 9.17
CA LYS A 101 -11.31 19.46 9.04
C LYS A 101 -9.85 19.75 8.66
N GLU A 102 -8.90 19.11 9.33
CA GLU A 102 -7.47 19.28 9.08
C GLU A 102 -7.07 18.73 7.70
N ARG A 103 -7.56 17.55 7.33
CA ARG A 103 -7.39 16.97 5.99
C ARG A 103 -7.97 17.87 4.92
N THR A 104 -9.15 18.43 5.12
CA THR A 104 -9.78 19.34 4.14
C THR A 104 -8.95 20.59 3.95
N LYS A 105 -8.40 21.17 5.02
CA LYS A 105 -7.51 22.33 4.96
C LYS A 105 -6.21 22.01 4.23
N ALA A 106 -5.59 20.87 4.50
CA ALA A 106 -4.38 20.41 3.81
C ALA A 106 -4.64 20.09 2.34
N LYS A 107 -5.75 19.41 2.04
CA LYS A 107 -6.20 19.07 0.68
C LYS A 107 -6.47 20.34 -0.13
N ASN A 108 -7.19 21.32 0.41
CA ASN A 108 -7.47 22.56 -0.33
C ASN A 108 -6.19 23.35 -0.65
N ARG A 109 -5.16 23.29 0.21
CA ARG A 109 -3.85 23.91 -0.06
C ARG A 109 -3.03 23.11 -1.08
N GLY A 110 -2.98 21.79 -0.90
CA GLY A 110 -2.16 20.91 -1.73
C GLY A 110 -2.75 20.62 -3.11
N ASP A 111 -4.07 20.41 -3.20
CA ASP A 111 -4.76 20.11 -4.45
C ASP A 111 -4.69 21.28 -5.41
N PHE A 112 -4.83 22.52 -4.91
CA PHE A 112 -4.76 23.69 -5.77
C PHE A 112 -3.38 23.82 -6.44
N GLN A 113 -2.32 23.58 -5.68
CA GLN A 113 -0.95 23.65 -6.18
C GLN A 113 -0.60 22.45 -7.06
N LYS A 114 -0.97 21.23 -6.64
CA LYS A 114 -0.75 20.00 -7.41
C LYS A 114 -1.54 19.96 -8.70
N LEU A 115 -2.78 20.46 -8.74
CA LEU A 115 -3.58 20.49 -9.96
C LEU A 115 -2.91 21.37 -11.01
N ARG A 116 -2.40 22.53 -10.58
CA ARG A 116 -1.72 23.50 -11.45
C ARG A 116 -0.38 22.97 -11.96
N GLU A 117 0.45 22.44 -11.07
CA GLU A 117 1.75 21.86 -11.45
C GLU A 117 1.58 20.61 -12.33
N LYS A 118 0.61 19.75 -12.03
CA LYS A 118 0.33 18.55 -12.82
C LYS A 118 -0.17 18.89 -14.22
N GLN A 119 -1.07 19.87 -14.37
CA GLN A 119 -1.53 20.31 -15.70
C GLN A 119 -0.36 20.82 -16.54
N GLN A 120 0.48 21.70 -15.96
CA GLN A 120 1.64 22.26 -16.65
C GLN A 120 2.61 21.18 -17.13
N ILE A 121 2.97 20.24 -16.24
CA ILE A 121 3.93 19.18 -16.55
C ILE A 121 3.35 18.17 -17.55
N GLU A 122 2.06 17.84 -17.47
CA GLU A 122 1.43 16.91 -18.43
C GLU A 122 1.36 17.52 -19.84
N GLU A 123 1.07 18.82 -19.96
CA GLU A 123 1.11 19.55 -21.24
C GLU A 123 2.53 19.61 -21.80
N ASP A 124 3.50 20.02 -21.00
CA ASP A 124 4.91 20.13 -21.41
C ASP A 124 5.48 18.76 -21.81
N LEU A 125 5.23 17.71 -21.00
CA LEU A 125 5.75 16.37 -21.26
C LEU A 125 5.12 15.76 -22.51
N ARG A 126 3.81 15.95 -22.75
CA ARG A 126 3.19 15.52 -24.01
C ARG A 126 3.81 16.24 -25.20
N GLY A 127 4.06 17.54 -25.09
CA GLY A 127 4.71 18.33 -26.13
C GLY A 127 6.12 17.82 -26.44
N TYR A 128 6.96 17.64 -25.41
CA TYR A 128 8.33 17.16 -25.61
C TYR A 128 8.39 15.72 -26.12
N LEU A 129 7.55 14.83 -25.58
CA LEU A 129 7.52 13.44 -26.03
C LEU A 129 7.05 13.34 -27.48
N ASP A 130 6.03 14.11 -27.87
CA ASP A 130 5.54 14.14 -29.26
C ASP A 130 6.62 14.67 -30.21
N TRP A 131 7.32 15.75 -29.84
CA TRP A 131 8.43 16.29 -30.64
C TRP A 131 9.60 15.33 -30.77
N ILE A 132 10.02 14.69 -29.68
CA ILE A 132 11.16 13.76 -29.69
C ILE A 132 10.81 12.49 -30.47
N THR A 133 9.61 11.95 -30.27
CA THR A 133 9.17 10.74 -30.97
C THR A 133 8.91 10.99 -32.45
N GLN A 134 8.39 12.16 -32.83
CA GLN A 134 8.35 12.57 -34.22
C GLN A 134 9.75 12.75 -34.80
N ALA A 135 10.67 13.38 -34.08
CA ALA A 135 12.05 13.60 -34.54
C ALA A 135 12.85 12.31 -34.74
N GLU A 136 12.62 11.27 -33.94
CA GLU A 136 13.26 9.95 -34.12
C GLU A 136 12.74 9.20 -35.36
N ASP A 137 11.58 9.62 -35.90
CA ASP A 137 10.93 9.07 -37.09
C ASP A 137 10.99 9.99 -38.32
N ILE A 138 11.55 11.22 -38.21
CA ILE A 138 11.85 12.08 -39.37
C ILE A 138 12.81 11.32 -40.29
N ASP A 139 12.32 11.06 -41.50
CA ASP A 139 13.08 10.41 -42.55
C ASP A 139 13.98 11.46 -43.24
N PRO A 140 15.32 11.41 -43.07
CA PRO A 140 16.21 12.30 -43.80
C PRO A 140 16.13 12.07 -45.31
N GLU A 141 15.56 10.95 -45.80
CA GLU A 141 15.34 10.74 -47.24
C GLU A 141 14.13 11.52 -47.79
N ASN A 142 13.14 11.91 -46.97
CA ASN A 142 12.04 12.76 -47.43
C ASN A 142 12.44 14.24 -47.46
N GLU A 143 13.22 14.72 -46.49
CA GLU A 143 13.86 16.04 -46.58
C GLU A 143 14.91 16.08 -47.69
N ALA A 144 15.71 15.03 -47.86
CA ALA A 144 16.64 14.96 -48.99
C ALA A 144 15.90 14.87 -50.33
N LYS A 145 14.77 14.17 -50.45
CA LYS A 145 13.92 14.20 -51.65
C LYS A 145 13.27 15.55 -51.88
N ILE A 146 12.80 16.27 -50.86
CA ILE A 146 12.22 17.62 -51.03
C ILE A 146 13.30 18.65 -51.42
N ILE A 147 14.49 18.57 -50.83
CA ILE A 147 15.66 19.39 -51.19
C ILE A 147 16.18 19.01 -52.58
N GLN A 148 16.15 17.72 -52.95
CA GLN A 148 16.61 17.21 -54.23
C GLN A 148 15.59 17.44 -55.34
N GLU A 149 14.28 17.33 -55.11
CA GLU A 149 13.20 17.74 -56.03
C GLU A 149 13.19 19.26 -56.21
N GLY A 150 13.43 20.03 -55.14
CA GLY A 150 13.67 21.48 -55.22
C GLY A 150 14.92 21.84 -56.04
N LYS A 151 15.99 21.04 -55.97
CA LYS A 151 17.18 21.17 -56.83
C LYS A 151 16.98 20.64 -58.25
N THR A 152 16.16 19.62 -58.46
CA THR A 152 15.90 18.99 -59.77
C THR A 152 15.00 19.88 -60.62
N MET A 153 14.08 20.64 -59.99
CA MET A 153 13.36 21.73 -60.66
C MET A 153 14.28 22.86 -61.15
N ILE A 154 15.37 23.16 -60.45
CA ILE A 154 16.36 24.19 -60.86
C ILE A 154 17.36 23.64 -61.89
N MET A 155 17.68 22.34 -61.85
CA MET A 155 18.63 21.70 -62.77
C MET A 155 18.02 21.35 -64.13
N ASN A 156 16.70 21.08 -64.22
CA ASN A 156 16.08 20.67 -65.48
C ASN A 156 16.02 21.76 -66.58
N GLU A 157 16.43 23.00 -66.30
CA GLU A 157 16.61 24.04 -67.34
C GLU A 157 18.03 24.11 -67.91
N ILE A 158 19.00 23.40 -67.32
CA ILE A 158 20.39 23.44 -67.77
C ILE A 158 20.96 22.04 -67.69
N ASP A 159 21.00 21.35 -68.84
CA ASP A 159 22.21 20.70 -69.37
C ASP A 159 21.84 19.47 -70.22
N SER A 160 22.09 19.61 -71.52
CA SER A 160 22.18 18.54 -72.50
C SER A 160 23.62 18.52 -72.98
N SER A 161 24.45 17.61 -72.48
CA SER A 161 25.36 16.82 -73.33
C SER A 161 26.14 15.77 -72.54
N ASP A 162 26.21 14.61 -73.19
CA ASP A 162 27.31 13.66 -73.27
C ASP A 162 27.84 12.88 -72.04
N ASN A 163 27.72 11.57 -72.22
CA ASN A 163 28.42 10.49 -71.54
C ASN A 163 29.94 10.64 -71.62
N LEU A 164 30.67 10.08 -70.64
CA LEU A 164 31.52 8.89 -70.82
C LEU A 164 32.29 8.53 -69.53
N GLY A 165 32.18 7.23 -69.16
CA GLY A 165 33.23 6.35 -68.63
C GLY A 165 34.03 6.74 -67.39
N GLU A 166 33.98 5.89 -66.35
CA GLU A 166 35.13 5.07 -65.89
C GLU A 166 34.69 4.19 -64.71
N ASP A 167 34.49 2.91 -65.00
CA ASP A 167 34.28 1.83 -64.04
C ASP A 167 35.64 1.36 -63.50
N GLY A 168 35.73 1.13 -62.18
CA GLY A 168 36.85 0.33 -61.65
C GLY A 168 36.94 0.23 -60.14
N GLU A 169 37.10 1.35 -59.43
CA GLU A 169 37.53 1.29 -58.02
C GLU A 169 36.49 1.83 -57.02
N VAL A 170 35.47 2.54 -57.50
CA VAL A 170 34.41 3.12 -56.65
C VAL A 170 33.40 2.06 -56.16
N GLN A 171 33.34 0.90 -56.83
CA GLN A 171 32.26 -0.10 -56.64
C GLN A 171 32.31 -0.81 -55.27
N GLN A 172 33.50 -1.00 -54.69
CA GLN A 172 33.67 -1.75 -53.44
C GLN A 172 33.30 -0.90 -52.21
N GLU A 173 33.73 0.37 -52.17
CA GLU A 173 33.29 1.36 -51.18
C GLU A 173 31.76 1.59 -51.24
N MET A 174 31.17 1.58 -52.45
CA MET A 174 29.72 1.75 -52.66
C MET A 174 28.88 0.54 -52.20
N TRP A 175 29.40 -0.68 -52.29
CA TRP A 175 28.71 -1.90 -51.83
C TRP A 175 28.69 -2.02 -50.30
N PHE A 176 29.83 -1.77 -49.64
CA PHE A 176 29.91 -1.78 -48.17
C PHE A 176 29.04 -0.69 -47.53
N THR A 177 29.03 0.51 -48.11
CA THR A 177 28.14 1.60 -47.67
C THR A 177 26.66 1.28 -47.95
N ARG A 178 26.31 0.62 -49.07
CA ARG A 178 24.95 0.10 -49.34
C ARG A 178 24.50 -0.94 -48.30
N LYS A 179 25.39 -1.86 -47.94
CA LYS A 179 25.11 -2.93 -46.97
C LYS A 179 24.93 -2.37 -45.56
N ARG A 180 25.78 -1.40 -45.17
CA ARG A 180 25.67 -0.66 -43.90
C ARG A 180 24.35 0.14 -43.82
N LYS A 181 23.97 0.86 -44.88
CA LYS A 181 22.67 1.56 -44.97
C LYS A 181 21.46 0.61 -44.94
N SER A 182 21.56 -0.60 -45.49
CA SER A 182 20.51 -1.63 -45.39
C SER A 182 20.38 -2.16 -43.95
N MET A 183 21.51 -2.41 -43.28
CA MET A 183 21.56 -2.85 -41.89
C MET A 183 20.98 -1.80 -40.94
N ASP A 184 21.23 -0.51 -41.18
CA ASP A 184 20.63 0.58 -40.41
C ASP A 184 19.11 0.68 -40.60
N ARG A 185 18.59 0.32 -41.78
CA ARG A 185 17.14 0.24 -42.04
C ARG A 185 16.50 -0.93 -41.28
N VAL A 186 17.15 -2.09 -41.26
CA VAL A 186 16.69 -3.27 -40.50
C VAL A 186 16.72 -2.99 -39.00
N ASN A 187 17.81 -2.40 -38.50
CA ASN A 187 17.96 -2.00 -37.09
C ASN A 187 16.86 -1.01 -36.65
N ARG A 188 16.50 -0.05 -37.52
CA ARG A 188 15.39 0.89 -37.27
C ARG A 188 14.03 0.20 -37.25
N ARG A 189 13.77 -0.74 -38.17
CA ARG A 189 12.53 -1.55 -38.17
C ARG A 189 12.44 -2.43 -36.93
N LEU A 190 13.54 -3.04 -36.51
CA LEU A 190 13.60 -3.85 -35.28
C LEU A 190 13.29 -3.01 -34.05
N ARG A 191 13.83 -1.79 -33.96
CA ARG A 191 13.53 -0.84 -32.88
C ARG A 191 12.05 -0.46 -32.82
N ARG A 192 11.43 -0.18 -33.97
CA ARG A 192 9.98 0.09 -34.05
C ARG A 192 9.14 -1.12 -33.63
N ALA A 193 9.53 -2.33 -34.07
CA ALA A 193 8.85 -3.57 -33.69
C ALA A 193 8.99 -3.87 -32.19
N CYS A 194 10.18 -3.68 -31.61
CA CYS A 194 10.43 -3.88 -30.19
C CYS A 194 9.64 -2.86 -29.33
N ARG A 195 9.58 -1.59 -29.75
CA ARG A 195 8.71 -0.58 -29.13
C ARG A 195 7.23 -0.97 -29.16
N LYS A 196 6.76 -1.55 -30.27
CA LYS A 196 5.40 -2.07 -30.40
C LYS A 196 5.14 -3.28 -29.50
N ALA A 197 6.13 -4.16 -29.33
CA ALA A 197 6.04 -5.34 -28.46
C ALA A 197 5.98 -4.96 -26.97
N VAL A 198 6.82 -4.02 -26.52
CA VAL A 198 6.83 -3.55 -25.12
C VAL A 198 5.56 -2.78 -24.75
N LYS A 199 4.95 -2.08 -25.72
CA LYS A 199 3.64 -1.42 -25.54
C LYS A 199 2.45 -2.38 -25.68
N SER A 200 2.68 -3.67 -25.93
CA SER A 200 1.60 -4.64 -26.10
C SER A 200 0.99 -5.03 -24.75
N GLN A 201 -0.34 -5.25 -24.76
CA GLN A 201 -1.07 -5.70 -23.58
C GLN A 201 -0.60 -7.09 -23.09
N ALA A 202 -0.11 -7.94 -24.01
CA ALA A 202 0.40 -9.27 -23.67
C ALA A 202 1.67 -9.21 -22.78
N PHE A 203 2.56 -8.26 -23.04
CA PHE A 203 3.77 -8.07 -22.25
C PHE A 203 3.47 -7.61 -20.81
N TYR A 204 2.46 -6.75 -20.64
CA TYR A 204 1.97 -6.33 -19.33
C TYR A 204 1.46 -7.51 -18.48
N TRP A 205 0.61 -8.36 -19.06
CA TRP A 205 0.09 -9.55 -18.37
C TRP A 205 1.19 -10.56 -18.00
N LEU A 206 2.19 -10.73 -18.86
CA LEU A 206 3.34 -11.60 -18.58
C LEU A 206 4.10 -11.15 -17.33
N ILE A 207 4.36 -9.85 -17.19
CA ILE A 207 5.06 -9.29 -16.02
C ILE A 207 4.26 -9.52 -14.74
N ILE A 208 2.95 -9.28 -14.76
CA ILE A 208 2.09 -9.48 -13.58
C ILE A 208 2.13 -10.93 -13.11
N VAL A 209 2.04 -11.88 -14.04
CA VAL A 209 2.12 -13.31 -13.72
C VAL A 209 3.47 -13.65 -13.07
N LEU A 210 4.57 -13.12 -13.58
CA LEU A 210 5.90 -13.35 -12.98
C LEU A 210 6.03 -12.79 -11.57
N VAL A 211 5.53 -11.57 -11.33
CA VAL A 211 5.53 -10.97 -9.99
C VAL A 211 4.67 -11.79 -9.03
N PHE A 212 3.47 -12.19 -9.45
CA PHE A 212 2.57 -13.00 -8.65
C PHE A 212 3.19 -14.36 -8.30
N LEU A 213 3.84 -15.01 -9.26
CA LEU A 213 4.55 -16.28 -9.02
C LEU A 213 5.70 -16.10 -8.01
N ASN A 214 6.47 -15.01 -8.08
CA ASN A 214 7.54 -14.74 -7.11
C ASN A 214 6.97 -14.53 -5.70
N THR A 215 5.90 -13.74 -5.56
CA THR A 215 5.21 -13.57 -4.29
C THR A 215 4.60 -14.88 -3.78
N GLY A 216 4.04 -15.71 -4.67
CA GLY A 216 3.53 -17.04 -4.34
C GLY A 216 4.63 -17.97 -3.83
N VAL A 217 5.79 -18.00 -4.50
CA VAL A 217 6.96 -18.76 -4.03
C VAL A 217 7.40 -18.31 -2.64
N LEU A 218 7.44 -17.00 -2.37
CA LEU A 218 7.76 -16.49 -1.03
C LEU A 218 6.71 -16.87 0.02
N ALA A 219 5.42 -16.86 -0.34
CA ALA A 219 4.33 -17.24 0.57
C ALA A 219 4.30 -18.74 0.90
N THR A 220 4.99 -19.60 0.14
CA THR A 220 5.07 -21.05 0.42
C THR A 220 6.08 -21.43 1.50
N GLU A 221 6.88 -20.48 1.99
CA GLU A 221 7.85 -20.69 3.08
C GLU A 221 7.13 -21.01 4.40
N HIS A 222 7.45 -22.14 5.03
CA HIS A 222 6.84 -22.55 6.30
C HIS A 222 7.80 -23.36 7.19
N TYR A 223 7.48 -23.43 8.49
CA TYR A 223 8.29 -24.16 9.46
C TYR A 223 8.32 -25.67 9.15
N GLN A 224 9.52 -26.26 9.17
CA GLN A 224 9.79 -27.66 8.81
C GLN A 224 9.40 -28.04 7.37
N GLN A 225 9.64 -27.14 6.42
CA GLN A 225 9.41 -27.45 5.01
C GLN A 225 10.36 -28.54 4.49
N PRO A 226 9.91 -29.34 3.51
CA PRO A 226 10.73 -30.42 2.97
C PRO A 226 11.91 -29.85 2.16
N PRO A 227 13.08 -30.54 2.14
CA PRO A 227 14.30 -30.02 1.50
C PRO A 227 14.15 -29.67 0.01
N TRP A 228 13.26 -30.36 -0.72
CA TRP A 228 13.01 -30.05 -2.13
C TRP A 228 12.39 -28.66 -2.35
N LEU A 229 11.61 -28.18 -1.38
CA LEU A 229 10.97 -26.88 -1.45
C LEU A 229 11.98 -25.77 -1.13
N ASP A 230 12.89 -26.01 -0.19
CA ASP A 230 14.04 -25.14 0.07
C ASP A 230 14.92 -24.99 -1.18
N ASP A 231 15.31 -26.11 -1.80
CA ASP A 231 16.14 -26.09 -3.02
C ASP A 231 15.46 -25.32 -4.16
N PHE A 232 14.15 -25.50 -4.32
CA PHE A 232 13.35 -24.79 -5.32
C PHE A 232 13.23 -23.28 -5.04
N GLN A 233 13.11 -22.87 -3.78
CA GLN A 233 12.97 -21.46 -3.38
C GLN A 233 14.32 -20.70 -3.38
N VAL A 234 15.43 -21.38 -3.06
CA VAL A 234 16.78 -20.79 -2.98
C VAL A 234 17.46 -20.71 -4.35
N SER A 235 17.08 -21.55 -5.31
CA SER A 235 17.59 -21.52 -6.69
C SER A 235 17.09 -20.33 -7.54
N LYS A 236 16.69 -19.21 -6.91
CA LYS A 236 16.30 -17.95 -7.56
C LYS A 236 17.48 -17.25 -8.25
#